data_AF-A0A158SPU6-F1
#
_entry.id   AF-A0A158SPU6-F1
#
_cell.length_a   1.000
_cell.length_b   1.000
_cell.length_c   1.000
_cell.angle_alpha   90.00
_cell.angle_beta   90.00
_cell.angle_gamma   90.00
#
_symmetry.space_group_name_H-M   'P 1'
#
loop_
_entity.id
_entity.type
_entity.pdbx_description
1 polymer ?
#
loop_
_entity_poly.entity_id
_entity_poly.type
_entity_poly.pdbx_seq_one_letter_code
_entity_poly.pdbx_strand_id
1 'polypeptide(L)'
;MARPATKHSARLKKLEEARPKVMALPRGEILTSQPMAGILGVRWATLRDWCDEIDGFEQSGAFMRGSNGLKYEFCPVRTIWFLIEHFRALTETEIEKAERINAMALGADAQTMRGIDLDDMKKILDTQGRLMDMRERAGALVDAGTTRTVLNQVFSRMQEVALTAPQELDPSGQWPPEVRAIIDKAMQGVLLRQRAAARTVIEGLRQGTD
;
A
#
# COMPACT_ATOMS: atom_id res chain seq x y z
N MET A 1 -4.56 13.57 -26.21
CA MET A 1 -4.76 13.03 -24.84
C MET A 1 -5.56 11.74 -24.97
N ALA A 2 -4.94 10.57 -24.75
CA ALA A 2 -5.65 9.30 -24.74
C ALA A 2 -6.58 9.27 -23.52
N ARG A 3 -7.86 8.96 -23.73
CA ARG A 3 -8.79 8.78 -22.60
C ARG A 3 -8.33 7.57 -21.78
N PRO A 4 -8.36 7.63 -20.44
CA PRO A 4 -8.05 6.46 -19.63
C PRO A 4 -8.99 5.31 -20.04
N ALA A 5 -8.40 4.14 -20.26
CA ALA A 5 -9.16 2.94 -20.57
C ALA A 5 -10.17 2.68 -19.46
N THR A 6 -11.44 2.50 -19.80
CA THR A 6 -12.49 2.24 -18.82
C THR A 6 -12.20 0.92 -18.11
N LYS A 7 -12.04 0.93 -16.77
CA LYS A 7 -11.79 -0.27 -15.96
C LYS A 7 -12.81 -1.37 -16.28
N HIS A 8 -12.39 -2.64 -16.34
CA HIS A 8 -13.25 -3.78 -16.68
C HIS A 8 -14.43 -3.93 -15.73
N SER A 9 -14.23 -3.67 -14.44
CA SER A 9 -15.29 -3.64 -13.42
C SER A 9 -16.41 -2.64 -13.72
N ALA A 10 -16.07 -1.46 -14.24
CA ALA A 10 -17.05 -0.45 -14.64
C ALA A 10 -17.84 -0.86 -15.89
N ARG A 11 -17.22 -1.63 -16.80
CA ARG A 11 -17.91 -2.21 -17.98
C ARG A 11 -18.87 -3.31 -17.54
N LEU A 12 -18.45 -4.19 -16.63
CA LEU A 12 -19.27 -5.25 -16.07
C LEU A 12 -20.52 -4.70 -15.38
N LYS A 13 -20.38 -3.67 -14.54
CA LYS A 13 -21.52 -3.00 -13.89
C LYS A 13 -22.55 -2.48 -14.91
N LYS A 14 -22.10 -1.84 -15.98
CA LYS A 14 -22.98 -1.36 -17.05
C LYS A 14 -23.70 -2.48 -17.80
N LEU A 15 -23.01 -3.60 -18.03
CA LEU A 15 -23.62 -4.78 -18.65
C LEU A 15 -24.66 -5.42 -17.72
N GLU A 16 -24.41 -5.47 -16.42
CA GLU A 16 -25.40 -5.94 -15.45
C GLU A 16 -26.63 -5.01 -15.37
N GLU A 17 -26.45 -3.70 -15.48
CA GLU A 17 -27.54 -2.72 -15.59
C GLU A 17 -28.33 -2.83 -16.91
N ALA A 18 -27.67 -3.25 -18.00
CA ALA A 18 -28.31 -3.49 -19.30
C ALA A 18 -29.04 -4.85 -19.37
N ARG A 19 -28.66 -5.82 -18.52
CA ARG A 19 -29.25 -7.16 -18.46
C ARG A 19 -30.77 -7.17 -18.35
N PRO A 20 -31.43 -6.44 -17.43
CA PRO A 20 -32.89 -6.45 -17.36
C PRO A 20 -33.55 -5.90 -18.63
N LYS A 21 -32.94 -4.92 -19.30
CA LYS A 21 -33.46 -4.34 -20.55
C LYS A 21 -33.41 -5.34 -21.70
N VAL A 22 -32.32 -6.11 -21.77
CA VAL A 22 -32.15 -7.18 -22.77
C VAL A 22 -33.10 -8.34 -22.52
N MET A 23 -33.31 -8.73 -21.25
CA MET A 23 -34.21 -9.83 -20.89
C MET A 23 -35.70 -9.50 -21.07
N ALA A 24 -36.04 -8.21 -21.13
CA ALA A 24 -37.39 -7.74 -21.43
C ALA A 24 -37.75 -7.83 -22.93
N LEU A 25 -36.78 -8.07 -23.81
CA LEU A 25 -37.02 -8.22 -25.25
C LEU A 25 -37.67 -9.59 -25.56
N PRO A 26 -38.51 -9.69 -26.60
CA PRO A 26 -39.04 -10.95 -27.07
C PRO A 26 -37.94 -11.96 -27.39
N ARG A 27 -38.19 -13.23 -27.02
CA ARG A 27 -37.23 -14.33 -27.22
C ARG A 27 -36.96 -14.53 -28.71
N GLY A 28 -35.69 -14.60 -29.08
CA GLY A 28 -35.25 -14.81 -30.45
C GLY A 28 -35.18 -13.53 -31.29
N GLU A 29 -35.43 -12.36 -30.72
CA GLU A 29 -35.23 -11.09 -31.43
C GLU A 29 -33.76 -10.91 -31.80
N ILE A 30 -33.54 -10.47 -33.04
CA ILE A 30 -32.23 -10.14 -33.59
C ILE A 30 -32.18 -8.61 -33.74
N LEU A 31 -31.18 -8.00 -33.11
CA LEU A 31 -30.97 -6.56 -33.18
C LEU A 31 -29.85 -6.22 -34.15
N THR A 32 -29.98 -5.06 -34.78
CA THR A 32 -28.90 -4.49 -35.58
C THR A 32 -27.88 -3.74 -34.70
N SER A 33 -26.74 -3.34 -35.28
CA SER A 33 -25.64 -2.65 -34.59
C SER A 33 -26.04 -1.47 -33.70
N GLN A 34 -26.87 -0.55 -34.20
CA GLN A 34 -27.22 0.68 -33.48
C GLN A 34 -28.16 0.40 -32.28
N PRO A 35 -29.28 -0.34 -32.44
CA PRO A 35 -30.12 -0.74 -31.31
C PRO A 35 -29.35 -1.49 -30.23
N MET A 36 -28.49 -2.44 -30.62
CA MET A 36 -27.72 -3.23 -29.67
C MET A 36 -26.76 -2.35 -28.86
N ALA A 37 -26.02 -1.46 -29.52
CA ALA A 37 -25.12 -0.52 -28.85
C ALA A 37 -25.89 0.42 -27.89
N GLY A 38 -27.08 0.86 -28.30
CA GLY A 38 -27.97 1.69 -27.47
C GLY A 38 -28.42 0.99 -26.19
N ILE A 39 -28.82 -0.28 -26.28
CA ILE A 39 -29.26 -1.06 -25.11
C ILE A 39 -28.12 -1.30 -24.13
N LEU A 40 -26.93 -1.61 -24.65
CA LEU A 40 -25.72 -1.81 -23.85
C LEU A 40 -25.16 -0.48 -23.29
N GLY A 41 -25.65 0.68 -23.73
CA GLY A 41 -25.17 1.99 -23.30
C GLY A 41 -23.74 2.29 -23.76
N VAL A 42 -23.31 1.72 -24.89
CA VAL A 42 -21.98 1.90 -25.47
C VAL A 42 -22.07 2.50 -26.87
N ARG A 43 -20.95 3.04 -27.37
CA ARG A 43 -20.87 3.51 -28.75
C ARG A 43 -20.69 2.31 -29.68
N TRP A 44 -21.19 2.44 -30.91
CA TRP A 44 -21.00 1.41 -31.93
C TRP A 44 -19.52 1.06 -32.14
N ALA A 45 -18.62 2.04 -32.16
CA ALA A 45 -17.17 1.78 -32.27
C ALA A 45 -16.69 0.80 -31.19
N THR A 46 -17.07 1.00 -29.93
CA THR A 46 -16.68 0.11 -28.83
C THR A 46 -17.27 -1.28 -28.97
N LEU A 47 -18.53 -1.41 -29.42
CA LEU A 47 -19.14 -2.71 -29.68
C LEU A 47 -18.48 -3.42 -30.86
N ARG A 48 -18.07 -2.67 -31.89
CA ARG A 48 -17.33 -3.19 -33.04
C ARG A 48 -15.96 -3.69 -32.61
N ASP A 49 -15.22 -2.92 -31.82
CA ASP A 49 -13.92 -3.31 -31.30
C ASP A 49 -14.04 -4.62 -30.50
N TRP A 50 -15.11 -4.79 -29.70
CA TRP A 50 -15.37 -6.06 -29.01
C TRP A 50 -15.66 -7.23 -29.96
N CYS A 51 -16.29 -6.98 -31.11
CA CYS A 51 -16.51 -8.02 -32.11
C CYS A 51 -15.20 -8.44 -32.81
N ASP A 52 -14.29 -7.49 -33.01
CA ASP A 52 -13.03 -7.72 -33.73
C ASP A 52 -11.91 -8.24 -32.79
N GLU A 53 -11.93 -7.89 -31.50
CA GLU A 53 -10.84 -8.17 -30.53
C GLU A 53 -11.14 -9.31 -29.55
N ILE A 54 -12.41 -9.68 -29.30
CA ILE A 54 -12.75 -10.72 -28.32
C ILE A 54 -12.81 -12.09 -29.00
N ASP A 55 -11.84 -12.95 -28.68
CA ASP A 55 -11.79 -14.32 -29.17
C ASP A 55 -13.03 -15.13 -28.77
N GLY A 56 -13.59 -15.87 -29.73
CA GLY A 56 -14.77 -16.71 -29.51
C GLY A 56 -16.10 -15.95 -29.51
N PHE A 57 -16.11 -14.64 -29.74
CA PHE A 57 -17.34 -13.85 -29.85
C PHE A 57 -18.26 -14.38 -30.96
N GLU A 58 -17.69 -14.86 -32.07
CA GLU A 58 -18.43 -15.50 -33.18
C GLU A 58 -19.07 -16.85 -32.75
N GLN A 59 -18.38 -17.64 -31.94
CA GLN A 59 -18.84 -18.95 -31.47
C GLN A 59 -20.00 -18.86 -30.49
N SER A 60 -20.14 -17.70 -29.83
CA SER A 60 -21.25 -17.44 -28.92
C SER A 60 -22.61 -17.41 -29.61
N GLY A 61 -22.64 -17.49 -30.96
CA GLY A 61 -23.85 -17.44 -31.80
C GLY A 61 -24.66 -16.17 -31.59
N ALA A 62 -23.99 -15.15 -31.04
CA ALA A 62 -24.52 -13.85 -30.76
C ALA A 62 -24.31 -12.87 -31.90
N PHE A 63 -23.59 -13.27 -32.96
CA PHE A 63 -23.13 -12.42 -34.04
C PHE A 63 -23.00 -13.21 -35.35
N MET A 64 -23.52 -12.67 -36.45
CA MET A 64 -23.17 -13.10 -37.80
C MET A 64 -22.62 -11.90 -38.58
N ARG A 65 -21.39 -12.03 -39.09
CA ARG A 65 -20.80 -11.06 -40.02
C ARG A 65 -21.47 -11.25 -41.37
N GLY A 66 -22.45 -10.40 -41.68
CA GLY A 66 -23.15 -10.47 -42.96
C GLY A 66 -22.16 -10.37 -44.13
N SER A 67 -21.93 -11.46 -44.87
CA SER A 67 -21.20 -11.39 -46.13
C SER A 67 -22.03 -10.56 -47.13
N ASN A 68 -21.38 -9.77 -47.99
CA ASN A 68 -22.00 -8.94 -49.04
C ASN A 68 -22.85 -7.74 -48.56
N GLY A 69 -22.31 -6.90 -47.65
CA GLY A 69 -22.88 -5.56 -47.38
C GLY A 69 -24.04 -5.53 -46.38
N LEU A 70 -24.18 -6.57 -45.55
CA LEU A 70 -25.25 -6.69 -44.55
C LEU A 70 -24.85 -6.14 -43.18
N LYS A 71 -25.86 -5.55 -42.51
CA LYS A 71 -25.78 -4.95 -41.18
C LYS A 71 -25.40 -6.02 -40.15
N TYR A 72 -24.63 -5.64 -39.12
CA TYR A 72 -24.31 -6.53 -38.01
C TYR A 72 -25.61 -6.94 -37.31
N GLU A 73 -25.78 -8.24 -37.09
CA GLU A 73 -26.93 -8.84 -36.43
C GLU A 73 -26.51 -9.48 -35.11
N PHE A 74 -27.24 -9.16 -34.05
CA PHE A 74 -26.94 -9.56 -32.69
C PHE A 74 -28.11 -10.29 -32.04
N CYS A 75 -27.83 -11.41 -31.37
CA CYS A 75 -28.78 -11.99 -30.42
C CYS A 75 -28.55 -11.33 -29.05
N PRO A 76 -29.44 -10.46 -28.54
CA PRO A 76 -29.14 -9.60 -27.41
C PRO A 76 -28.81 -10.39 -26.14
N VAL A 77 -29.61 -11.42 -25.86
CA VAL A 77 -29.48 -12.28 -24.67
C VAL A 77 -28.15 -13.04 -24.66
N ARG A 78 -27.76 -13.62 -25.80
CA ARG A 78 -26.49 -14.35 -25.92
C ARG A 78 -25.30 -13.39 -25.85
N THR A 79 -25.40 -12.25 -26.52
CA THR A 79 -24.35 -11.22 -26.54
C THR A 79 -24.04 -10.73 -25.12
N ILE A 80 -25.06 -10.35 -24.36
CA ILE A 80 -24.85 -9.81 -23.02
C ILE A 80 -24.28 -10.85 -22.06
N TRP A 81 -24.74 -12.10 -22.18
CA TRP A 81 -24.24 -13.20 -21.34
C TRP A 81 -22.77 -13.50 -21.63
N PHE A 82 -22.40 -13.56 -22.90
CA PHE A 82 -21.00 -13.74 -23.33
C PHE A 82 -20.10 -12.60 -22.85
N LEU A 83 -20.54 -11.35 -23.02
CA LEU A 83 -19.77 -10.19 -22.58
C LEU A 83 -19.59 -10.15 -21.06
N ILE A 84 -20.63 -10.49 -20.29
CA ILE A 84 -20.54 -10.58 -18.83
C ILE A 84 -19.52 -11.64 -18.43
N GLU A 85 -19.58 -12.82 -19.02
CA GLU A 85 -18.65 -13.92 -18.72
C GLU A 85 -17.21 -13.55 -19.05
N HIS A 86 -16.98 -12.96 -20.24
CA HIS A 86 -15.66 -12.51 -20.66
C HIS A 86 -15.07 -11.45 -19.72
N PHE A 87 -15.84 -10.42 -19.37
CA PHE A 87 -15.35 -9.38 -18.47
C PHE A 87 -15.20 -9.86 -17.01
N ARG A 88 -15.97 -10.86 -16.58
CA ARG A 88 -15.76 -11.53 -15.28
C ARG A 88 -14.42 -12.23 -15.26
N ALA A 89 -14.14 -13.07 -16.26
CA ALA A 89 -12.86 -13.76 -16.37
C ALA A 89 -11.68 -12.79 -16.38
N LEU A 90 -11.77 -11.68 -17.14
CA LEU A 90 -10.73 -10.65 -17.13
C LEU A 90 -10.53 -10.03 -15.74
N THR A 91 -11.61 -9.68 -15.05
CA THR A 91 -11.55 -9.09 -13.70
C THR A 91 -10.92 -10.06 -12.70
N GLU A 92 -11.26 -11.35 -12.78
CA GLU A 92 -10.65 -12.39 -11.94
C GLU A 92 -9.14 -12.51 -12.23
N THR A 93 -8.72 -12.51 -13.51
CA THR A 93 -7.29 -12.55 -13.83
C THR A 93 -6.54 -11.29 -13.37
N GLU A 94 -7.18 -10.12 -13.37
CA GLU A 94 -6.59 -8.89 -12.82
C GLU A 94 -6.42 -8.99 -11.31
N ILE A 95 -7.43 -9.52 -10.60
CA ILE A 95 -7.38 -9.77 -9.17
C ILE A 95 -6.27 -10.77 -8.86
N GLU A 96 -6.20 -11.91 -9.56
CA GLU A 96 -5.14 -12.90 -9.36
C GLU A 96 -3.74 -12.34 -9.63
N LYS A 97 -3.57 -11.53 -10.67
CA LYS A 97 -2.30 -10.86 -10.96
C LYS A 97 -1.93 -9.87 -9.86
N ALA A 98 -2.90 -9.08 -9.40
CA ALA A 98 -2.70 -8.17 -8.28
C ALA A 98 -2.34 -8.92 -6.99
N GLU A 99 -3.01 -10.05 -6.71
CA GLU A 99 -2.70 -10.92 -5.58
C GLU A 99 -1.29 -11.52 -5.67
N ARG A 100 -0.86 -11.99 -6.86
CA ARG A 100 0.51 -12.49 -7.05
C ARG A 100 1.55 -11.40 -6.84
N ILE A 101 1.31 -10.20 -7.36
CA ILE A 101 2.22 -9.06 -7.18
C ILE A 101 2.28 -8.66 -5.71
N ASN A 102 1.13 -8.59 -5.03
CA ASN A 102 1.06 -8.29 -3.60
C ASN A 102 1.76 -9.36 -2.75
N ALA A 103 1.59 -10.64 -3.07
CA ALA A 103 2.28 -11.73 -2.38
C ALA A 103 3.81 -11.65 -2.56
N MET A 104 4.29 -11.26 -3.75
CA MET A 104 5.72 -11.04 -4.00
C MET A 104 6.27 -9.79 -3.29
N ALA A 105 5.46 -8.74 -3.14
CA ALA A 105 5.89 -7.46 -2.56
C ALA A 105 5.81 -7.41 -1.02
N LEU A 106 4.82 -8.07 -0.40
CA LEU A 106 4.50 -7.92 1.03
C LEU A 106 4.80 -9.17 1.89
N GLY A 107 5.11 -10.33 1.29
CA GLY A 107 5.40 -11.54 2.06
C GLY A 107 4.21 -12.01 2.93
N ALA A 108 4.47 -12.45 4.16
CA ALA A 108 3.49 -13.10 5.05
C ALA A 108 2.25 -12.26 5.40
N ASP A 109 2.29 -10.94 5.20
CA ASP A 109 1.16 -10.03 5.44
C ASP A 109 0.19 -9.90 4.25
N ALA A 110 0.39 -10.67 3.17
CA ALA A 110 -0.47 -10.61 2.00
C ALA A 110 -1.92 -11.09 2.25
N GLN A 111 -2.15 -11.97 3.23
CA GLN A 111 -3.49 -12.52 3.51
C GLN A 111 -4.45 -11.50 4.12
N THR A 112 -3.95 -10.50 4.86
CA THR A 112 -4.77 -9.44 5.47
C THR A 112 -5.21 -8.36 4.48
N MET A 113 -4.65 -8.34 3.26
CA MET A 113 -4.97 -7.35 2.22
C MET A 113 -5.79 -7.89 1.03
N ARG A 114 -6.42 -9.06 1.17
CA ARG A 114 -7.32 -9.60 0.14
C ARG A 114 -8.46 -8.63 -0.16
N GLY A 115 -8.61 -8.27 -1.44
CA GLY A 115 -9.71 -7.42 -1.93
C GLY A 115 -9.48 -5.91 -1.85
N ILE A 116 -8.30 -5.45 -1.41
CA ILE A 116 -7.95 -4.02 -1.40
C ILE A 116 -7.30 -3.67 -2.74
N ASP A 117 -7.90 -2.75 -3.49
CA ASP A 117 -7.36 -2.20 -4.75
C ASP A 117 -5.97 -1.61 -4.49
N LEU A 118 -5.04 -1.76 -5.44
CA LEU A 118 -3.69 -1.18 -5.37
C LEU A 118 -3.74 0.34 -5.19
N ASP A 119 -4.74 1.00 -5.78
CA ASP A 119 -5.00 2.43 -5.58
C ASP A 119 -5.40 2.76 -4.13
N ASP A 120 -6.13 1.88 -3.46
CA ASP A 120 -6.55 2.07 -2.07
C ASP A 120 -5.43 1.72 -1.09
N MET A 121 -4.58 0.73 -1.40
CA MET A 121 -3.33 0.48 -0.67
C MET A 121 -2.40 1.69 -0.71
N LYS A 122 -2.25 2.34 -1.87
CA LYS A 122 -1.43 3.55 -1.98
C LYS A 122 -1.97 4.67 -1.08
N LYS A 123 -3.30 4.86 -1.04
CA LYS A 123 -3.92 5.84 -0.14
C LYS A 123 -3.69 5.48 1.32
N ILE A 124 -3.80 4.19 1.69
CA ILE A 124 -3.56 3.72 3.06
C ILE A 124 -2.11 4.01 3.46
N LEU A 125 -1.14 3.67 2.60
CA LEU A 125 0.28 3.95 2.82
C LEU A 125 0.55 5.46 2.92
N ASP A 126 -0.01 6.27 2.03
CA ASP A 126 0.12 7.74 2.07
C ASP A 126 -0.49 8.32 3.36
N THR A 127 -1.62 7.78 3.83
CA THR A 127 -2.23 8.20 5.10
C THR A 127 -1.42 7.76 6.32
N GLN A 128 -0.80 6.58 6.29
CA GLN A 128 0.10 6.12 7.34
C GLN A 128 1.37 6.97 7.40
N GLY A 129 1.98 7.28 6.25
CA GLY A 129 3.13 8.18 6.17
C GLY A 129 2.82 9.55 6.76
N ARG A 130 1.67 10.15 6.40
CA ARG A 130 1.23 11.42 7.00
C ARG A 130 0.96 11.32 8.50
N LEU A 131 0.42 10.20 8.97
CA LEU A 131 0.21 9.95 10.40
C LEU A 131 1.53 9.86 11.17
N MET A 132 2.54 9.22 10.59
CA MET A 132 3.88 9.16 11.16
C MET A 132 4.53 10.54 11.17
N ASP A 133 4.49 11.29 10.07
CA ASP A 133 5.01 12.67 9.99
C ASP A 133 4.32 13.60 11.01
N MET A 134 3.01 13.45 11.18
CA MET A 134 2.25 14.23 12.16
C MET A 134 2.62 13.86 13.60
N ARG A 135 2.85 12.57 13.88
CA ARG A 135 3.31 12.10 15.20
C ARG A 135 4.75 12.52 15.48
N GLU A 136 5.60 12.56 14.47
CA GLU A 136 6.96 13.08 14.58
C GLU A 136 6.96 14.59 14.89
N ARG A 137 6.16 15.37 14.14
CA ARG A 137 6.00 16.82 14.41
C ARG A 137 5.33 17.14 15.73
N ALA A 138 4.47 16.25 16.24
CA ALA A 138 3.86 16.37 17.56
C ALA A 138 4.80 15.93 18.70
N GLY A 139 6.02 15.48 18.40
CA GLY A 139 7.00 15.02 19.38
C GLY A 139 6.69 13.64 19.99
N ALA A 140 5.72 12.91 19.44
CA ALA A 140 5.33 11.58 19.90
C ALA A 140 6.19 10.45 19.31
N LEU A 141 6.88 10.72 18.20
CA LEU A 141 7.87 9.83 17.60
C LEU A 141 9.16 10.64 17.40
N VAL A 142 10.25 10.21 18.02
CA VAL A 142 11.59 10.76 17.77
C VAL A 142 12.38 9.71 17.04
N ASP A 143 13.07 10.09 15.96
CA ASP A 143 13.96 9.20 15.24
C ASP A 143 14.95 8.51 16.20
N ALA A 144 15.02 7.18 16.09
CA ALA A 144 15.86 6.35 16.94
C ALA A 144 17.35 6.64 16.73
N GLY A 145 17.75 6.98 15.49
CA GLY A 145 19.13 7.36 15.17
C GLY A 145 19.53 8.66 15.85
N THR A 146 18.66 9.66 15.77
CA THR A 146 18.83 10.97 16.41
C THR A 146 18.89 10.83 17.93
N THR A 147 17.95 10.09 18.53
CA THR A 147 17.91 9.86 19.98
C THR A 147 19.18 9.16 20.49
N ARG A 148 19.64 8.13 19.77
CA ARG A 148 20.88 7.42 20.10
C ARG A 148 22.09 8.33 20.04
N THR A 149 22.15 9.22 19.06
CA THR A 149 23.24 10.19 18.91
C THR A 149 23.25 11.19 20.05
N VAL A 150 22.08 11.75 20.41
CA VAL A 150 21.94 12.68 21.54
C VAL A 150 22.34 12.00 22.86
N LEU A 151 21.84 10.79 23.13
CA LEU A 151 22.20 10.06 24.35
C LEU A 151 23.71 9.78 24.42
N ASN A 152 24.31 9.33 23.31
CA ASN A 152 25.75 9.08 23.27
C ASN A 152 26.56 10.37 23.56
N GLN A 153 26.15 11.51 23.00
CA GLN A 153 26.81 12.78 23.26
C GLN A 153 26.67 13.23 24.72
N VAL A 154 25.47 13.13 25.28
CA VAL A 154 25.21 13.49 26.69
C VAL A 154 26.05 12.61 27.64
N PHE A 155 26.05 11.29 27.45
CA PHE A 155 26.85 10.40 28.28
C PHE A 155 28.36 10.61 28.11
N SER A 156 28.83 10.88 26.90
CA SER A 156 30.24 11.16 26.64
C SER A 156 30.68 12.45 27.34
N ARG A 157 29.87 13.51 27.28
CA ARG A 157 30.16 14.78 27.97
C ARG A 157 30.12 14.64 29.48
N MET A 158 29.18 13.89 30.04
CA MET A 158 29.14 13.63 31.48
C MET A 158 30.39 12.86 31.97
N GLN A 159 30.88 11.91 31.17
CA GLN A 159 32.11 11.19 31.48
C GLN A 159 33.34 12.08 31.40
N GLU A 160 33.42 12.92 30.36
CA GLU A 160 34.51 13.88 30.16
C GLU A 160 34.61 14.84 31.37
N VAL A 161 33.50 15.46 31.78
CA VAL A 161 33.46 16.39 32.93
C VAL A 161 33.90 15.71 34.23
N ALA A 162 33.49 14.46 34.46
CA ALA A 162 33.90 13.72 35.65
C ALA A 162 35.41 13.36 35.65
N LEU A 163 36.03 13.23 34.47
CA LEU A 163 37.46 12.95 34.35
C LEU A 163 38.32 14.22 34.38
N THR A 164 37.76 15.38 34.00
CA THR A 164 38.46 16.68 34.07
C THR A 164 38.33 17.35 35.44
N ALA A 165 37.27 17.07 36.22
CA ALA A 165 37.06 17.69 37.52
C ALA A 165 38.26 17.56 38.51
N PRO A 166 38.99 16.43 38.59
CA PRO A 166 40.20 16.36 39.43
C PRO A 166 41.31 17.32 38.97
N GLN A 167 41.41 17.57 37.66
CA GLN A 167 42.40 18.50 37.09
C GLN A 167 42.01 19.96 37.32
N GLU A 168 40.71 20.26 37.34
CA GLU A 168 40.20 21.60 37.69
C GLU A 168 40.35 21.90 39.18
N LEU A 169 40.21 20.88 40.03
CA LEU A 169 40.36 21.00 41.49
C LEU A 169 41.83 21.05 41.95
N ASP A 170 42.75 20.46 41.19
CA ASP A 170 44.21 20.54 41.41
C ASP A 170 44.99 20.97 40.14
N PRO A 171 44.84 22.21 39.67
CA PRO A 171 45.50 22.66 38.43
C PRO A 171 47.02 22.63 38.52
N SER A 172 47.57 22.79 39.73
CA SER A 172 49.01 22.79 40.00
C SER A 172 49.57 21.39 40.23
N GLY A 173 48.71 20.37 40.33
CA GLY A 173 49.12 18.98 40.56
C GLY A 173 49.78 18.77 41.92
N GLN A 174 49.52 19.62 42.91
CA GLN A 174 50.21 19.63 44.20
C GLN A 174 49.54 18.77 45.27
N TRP A 175 48.42 18.12 44.97
CA TRP A 175 47.77 17.27 45.94
C TRP A 175 48.67 16.13 46.42
N PRO A 176 48.67 15.84 47.73
CA PRO A 176 49.27 14.64 48.26
C PRO A 176 48.72 13.41 47.51
N PRO A 177 49.56 12.39 47.21
CA PRO A 177 49.15 11.21 46.45
C PRO A 177 47.92 10.50 47.03
N GLU A 178 47.76 10.53 48.35
CA GLU A 178 46.62 9.94 49.06
C GLU A 178 45.30 10.64 48.73
N VAL A 179 45.29 11.97 48.67
CA VAL A 179 44.10 12.78 48.36
C VAL A 179 43.69 12.58 46.90
N ARG A 180 44.67 12.56 45.99
CA ARG A 180 44.42 12.30 44.57
C ARG A 180 43.81 10.92 44.35
N ALA A 181 44.37 9.88 44.98
CA ALA A 181 43.85 8.52 44.87
C ALA A 181 42.39 8.38 45.40
N ILE A 182 42.05 9.09 46.48
CA ILE A 182 40.68 9.10 47.03
C ILE A 182 39.71 9.75 46.03
N ILE A 183 40.08 10.89 45.46
CA ILE A 183 39.23 11.64 44.53
C ILE A 183 39.06 10.88 43.22
N ASP A 184 40.14 10.33 42.65
CA ASP A 184 40.05 9.50 41.44
C ASP A 184 39.15 8.28 41.66
N LYS A 185 39.27 7.61 42.81
CA LYS A 185 38.43 6.46 43.17
C LYS A 185 36.96 6.86 43.38
N ALA A 186 36.70 8.05 43.95
CA ALA A 186 35.36 8.58 44.10
C ALA A 186 34.71 8.89 42.74
N MET A 187 35.45 9.53 41.83
CA MET A 187 34.96 9.86 40.48
C MET A 187 34.72 8.59 39.64
N GLN A 188 35.63 7.62 39.69
CA GLN A 188 35.40 6.29 39.09
C GLN A 188 34.15 5.61 39.67
N GLY A 189 33.95 5.70 40.99
CA GLY A 189 32.76 5.17 41.66
C GLY A 189 31.46 5.82 41.18
N VAL A 190 31.45 7.15 40.98
CA VAL A 190 30.31 7.89 40.43
C VAL A 190 30.01 7.43 38.99
N LEU A 191 31.03 7.33 38.14
CA LEU A 191 30.86 6.86 36.75
C LEU A 191 30.29 5.44 36.67
N LEU A 192 30.77 4.52 37.54
CA LEU A 192 30.27 3.15 37.60
C LEU A 192 28.81 3.09 38.08
N ARG A 193 28.45 3.88 39.10
CA ARG A 193 27.06 3.97 39.59
C ARG A 193 26.12 4.59 38.57
N GLN A 194 26.57 5.63 37.86
CA GLN A 194 25.80 6.25 36.78
C GLN A 194 25.52 5.25 35.65
N ARG A 195 26.52 4.45 35.26
CA ARG A 195 26.35 3.39 34.26
C ARG A 195 25.37 2.31 34.72
N ALA A 196 25.45 1.90 36.00
CA ALA A 196 24.52 0.93 36.57
C ALA A 196 23.08 1.46 36.60
N ALA A 197 22.87 2.71 37.04
CA ALA A 197 21.56 3.34 37.05
C ALA A 197 20.96 3.49 35.64
N ALA A 198 21.77 3.92 34.67
CA ALA A 198 21.34 4.01 33.27
C ALA A 198 20.92 2.64 32.72
N ARG A 199 21.65 1.57 33.08
CA ARG A 199 21.29 0.20 32.70
C ARG A 199 19.95 -0.22 33.30
N THR A 200 19.70 0.05 34.58
CA THR A 200 18.43 -0.27 35.23
C THR A 200 17.25 0.41 34.56
N VAL A 201 17.37 1.70 34.21
CA VAL A 201 16.32 2.45 33.51
C VAL A 201 16.07 1.86 32.11
N ILE A 202 17.12 1.54 31.36
CA ILE A 202 16.99 0.93 30.03
C ILE A 202 16.35 -0.46 30.11
N GLU A 203 16.70 -1.25 31.12
CA GLU A 203 16.12 -2.59 31.33
C GLU A 203 14.64 -2.49 31.76
N GLY A 204 14.28 -1.54 32.61
CA GLY A 204 12.87 -1.26 32.99
C GLY A 204 12.00 -0.84 31.80
N LEU A 205 12.49 0.09 30.98
CA LEU A 205 11.81 0.52 29.76
C LEU A 205 11.62 -0.62 28.73
N ARG A 206 12.56 -1.57 28.67
CA ARG A 206 12.44 -2.76 27.79
C ARG A 206 11.42 -3.78 28.28
N GLN A 207 11.19 -3.85 29.58
CA GLN A 207 10.24 -4.77 30.20
C GLN A 207 8.82 -4.18 30.28
N GLY A 208 8.64 -2.91 29.91
CA GLY A 208 7.34 -2.22 29.93
C GLY A 208 6.84 -1.93 31.35
N THR A 209 7.76 -1.80 32.31
CA THR A 209 7.46 -1.59 33.73
C THR A 209 7.54 -0.12 34.14
N ASP A 210 6.92 0.76 33.33
CA ASP A 210 6.54 2.13 33.71
C ASP A 210 5.06 2.36 33.33
#